data_AF-A0A6B2S086-F1
#
_entry.id   AF-A0A6B2S086-F1
#
_cell.length_a   1.000
_cell.length_b   1.000
_cell.length_c   1.000
_cell.angle_alpha   90.00
_cell.angle_beta   90.00
_cell.angle_gamma   90.00
#
_symmetry.space_group_name_H-M   'P 1'
#
loop_
_entity.id
_entity.type
_entity.pdbx_description
1 polymer ?
#
loop_
_entity_poly.entity_id
_entity_poly.type
_entity_poly.pdbx_seq_one_letter_code
_entity_poly.pdbx_strand_id
1 'polypeptide(L)'
;MDGETTADNILARWDVARRHATSRAAADADFRVWLMRTLPALAQQLGQAPDEDLAHCMTVGATIERCVSLGRFDDSLILTDWLVGLYAPRGDSLARRTVSGATALYRDAALVPELHAHATTSLRRMVELIPQGGDTETQWLSCKALMDLSTLLVIGRDTHNNQQRTQASIDVCDEIIERWQSSGEAWLRVNVAATLVNKAINCLEIGEEPAAGRTYARIIELFAADAADPGNSKLSEHVQIARHALDVLETVRIPDPEFRTGYLDAMMRAARRTGRYDPEGLVGVPRDYDVRSIQLAGRIHRATTNLVRRSACSGDPTILLLRNFDLTETSFVGSQPNPVVGQGDPDGYARIIRCTDGLRVLNRMAEITDVVQVANTEAAALGIDRQMASLLGISTRLQRFLYLPDDGWPAVVRALIVLAERVVVWAAEKTPALLQELELIKELGRAGDSVVLLEEPLPGPVGPPVGPVGPDHFDGGPPPSVAALTPDDPALAGFPVIVHAKDVATVDPEDSAFLRELTGPVTALARRPVHERVARIRGRLDALR
;
A
#
# COMPACT_ATOMS: atom_id res chain seq x y z
N MET A 1 -1.64 46.63 -20.25
CA MET A 1 -2.51 45.59 -20.83
C MET A 1 -2.59 44.50 -19.81
N ASP A 2 -3.81 44.16 -19.38
CA ASP A 2 -4.02 43.16 -18.33
C ASP A 2 -3.47 41.80 -18.79
N GLY A 3 -2.68 41.13 -17.93
CA GLY A 3 -1.97 39.90 -18.28
C GLY A 3 -2.88 38.76 -18.77
N GLU A 4 -4.15 38.77 -18.33
CA GLU A 4 -5.18 37.81 -18.75
C GLU A 4 -5.54 37.96 -20.24
N THR A 5 -5.63 39.20 -20.75
CA THR A 5 -5.89 39.46 -22.17
C THR A 5 -4.72 39.00 -23.06
N THR A 6 -3.49 39.07 -22.56
CA THR A 6 -2.31 38.59 -23.30
C THR A 6 -2.27 37.06 -23.37
N ALA A 7 -2.52 36.36 -22.26
CA ALA A 7 -2.58 34.91 -22.23
C ALA A 7 -3.67 34.34 -23.15
N ASP A 8 -4.87 34.92 -23.12
CA ASP A 8 -5.98 34.49 -23.98
C ASP A 8 -5.67 34.67 -25.47
N ASN A 9 -4.99 35.76 -25.85
CA ASN A 9 -4.55 35.98 -27.22
C ASN A 9 -3.49 34.96 -27.67
N ILE A 10 -2.56 34.59 -26.79
CA ILE A 10 -1.54 33.57 -27.06
C ILE A 10 -2.21 32.20 -27.29
N LEU A 11 -3.16 31.82 -26.43
CA LEU A 11 -3.90 30.57 -26.56
C LEU A 11 -4.77 30.54 -27.82
N ALA A 12 -5.47 31.64 -28.13
CA ALA A 12 -6.26 31.74 -29.35
C ALA A 12 -5.41 31.52 -30.61
N ARG A 13 -4.18 32.08 -30.63
CA ARG A 13 -3.22 31.84 -31.71
C ARG A 13 -2.83 30.36 -31.81
N TRP A 14 -2.58 29.70 -30.68
CA TRP A 14 -2.24 28.28 -30.67
C TRP A 14 -3.38 27.42 -31.22
N ASP A 15 -4.62 27.73 -30.82
CA ASP A 15 -5.80 27.01 -31.27
C ASP A 15 -6.05 27.22 -32.78
N VAL A 16 -5.78 28.42 -33.30
CA VAL A 16 -5.77 28.67 -34.76
C VAL A 16 -4.72 27.80 -35.45
N ALA A 17 -3.48 27.76 -34.95
CA ALA A 17 -2.42 26.95 -35.53
C ALA A 17 -2.80 25.46 -35.60
N ARG A 18 -3.35 24.92 -34.51
CA ARG A 18 -3.84 23.53 -34.45
C ARG A 18 -4.97 23.22 -35.42
N ARG A 19 -5.87 24.18 -35.69
CA ARG A 19 -6.97 24.00 -36.67
C ARG A 19 -6.50 23.93 -38.13
N HIS A 20 -5.37 24.57 -38.46
CA HIS A 20 -4.91 24.72 -39.84
C HIS A 20 -3.74 23.80 -40.19
N ALA A 21 -3.09 23.18 -39.20
CA ALA A 21 -1.97 22.29 -39.43
C ALA A 21 -2.41 20.88 -39.88
N THR A 22 -1.52 20.21 -40.60
CA THR A 22 -1.69 18.81 -41.04
C THR A 22 -1.62 17.80 -39.89
N SER A 23 -1.03 18.19 -38.75
CA SER A 23 -1.01 17.39 -37.53
C SER A 23 -0.86 18.28 -36.28
N ARG A 24 -1.30 17.78 -35.12
CA ARG A 24 -1.13 18.47 -33.83
C ARG A 24 0.36 18.71 -33.51
N ALA A 25 1.22 17.73 -33.78
CA ALA A 25 2.66 17.85 -33.53
C ALA A 25 3.31 18.96 -34.37
N ALA A 26 2.92 19.11 -35.64
CA ALA A 26 3.41 20.18 -36.50
C ALA A 26 2.95 21.57 -36.00
N ALA A 27 1.66 21.70 -35.65
CA ALA A 27 1.15 22.94 -35.05
C ALA A 27 1.88 23.33 -33.76
N ASP A 28 2.10 22.36 -32.88
CA ASP A 28 2.77 22.58 -31.61
C ASP A 28 4.25 22.97 -31.81
N ALA A 29 4.94 22.39 -32.79
CA ALA A 29 6.30 22.77 -33.15
C ALA A 29 6.39 24.20 -33.70
N ASP A 30 5.50 24.57 -34.63
CA ASP A 30 5.46 25.93 -35.20
C ASP A 30 5.11 26.97 -34.12
N PHE A 31 4.13 26.66 -33.29
CA PHE A 31 3.73 27.52 -32.18
C PHE A 31 4.85 27.68 -31.15
N ARG A 32 5.58 26.61 -30.81
CA ARG A 32 6.76 26.67 -29.94
C ARG A 32 7.81 27.62 -30.49
N VAL A 33 8.12 27.54 -31.80
CA VAL A 33 9.12 28.43 -32.43
C VAL A 33 8.68 29.89 -32.29
N TRP A 34 7.41 30.17 -32.58
CA TRP A 34 6.88 31.52 -32.43
C TRP A 34 6.94 32.01 -30.98
N LEU A 35 6.44 31.22 -30.04
CA LEU A 35 6.36 31.61 -28.63
C LEU A 35 7.75 31.76 -28.00
N MET A 36 8.64 30.80 -28.20
CA MET A 36 9.91 30.72 -27.47
C MET A 36 11.06 31.47 -28.14
N ARG A 37 10.93 31.84 -29.43
CA ARG A 37 12.00 32.53 -30.17
C ARG A 37 11.55 33.85 -30.78
N THR A 38 10.40 33.86 -31.44
CA THR A 38 9.94 35.06 -32.16
C THR A 38 9.38 36.12 -31.23
N LEU A 39 8.57 35.72 -30.24
CA LEU A 39 7.94 36.67 -29.30
C LEU A 39 8.99 37.44 -28.46
N PRO A 40 10.02 36.80 -27.87
CA PRO A 40 11.11 37.51 -27.20
C PRO A 40 11.82 38.51 -28.12
N ALA A 41 12.17 38.09 -29.34
CA ALA A 41 12.86 38.95 -30.31
C ALA A 41 12.03 40.18 -30.73
N LEU A 42 10.70 40.02 -30.82
CA LEU A 42 9.80 41.14 -31.09
C LEU A 42 9.73 42.11 -29.91
N ALA A 43 9.66 41.61 -28.68
CA ALA A 43 9.66 42.44 -27.48
C ALA A 43 10.94 43.27 -27.35
N GLN A 44 12.10 42.65 -27.69
CA GLN A 44 13.39 43.32 -27.77
C GLN A 44 13.40 44.47 -28.77
N GLN A 45 12.88 44.25 -29.98
CA GLN A 45 12.78 45.29 -31.00
C GLN A 45 11.89 46.48 -30.59
N LEU A 46 10.93 46.24 -29.71
CA LEU A 46 9.97 47.24 -29.24
C LEU A 46 10.42 47.96 -27.96
N GLY A 47 11.58 47.61 -27.39
CA GLY A 47 12.14 48.25 -26.18
C GLY A 47 11.26 48.08 -24.94
N GLN A 48 10.51 46.96 -24.85
CA GLN A 48 9.59 46.72 -23.74
C GLN A 48 10.28 45.92 -22.62
N ALA A 49 10.51 46.61 -21.49
CA ALA A 49 11.05 46.14 -20.20
C ALA A 49 12.60 45.99 -20.10
N PRO A 50 13.19 46.28 -18.92
CA PRO A 50 14.64 46.18 -18.69
C PRO A 50 15.16 44.75 -18.51
N ASP A 51 14.29 43.75 -18.37
CA ASP A 51 14.63 42.32 -18.28
C ASP A 51 13.68 41.50 -19.20
N GLU A 52 14.06 41.39 -20.47
CA GLU A 52 13.27 40.79 -21.55
C GLU A 52 13.02 39.29 -21.32
N ASP A 53 14.00 38.58 -20.76
CA ASP A 53 13.90 37.16 -20.42
C ASP A 53 12.90 36.93 -19.28
N LEU A 54 12.95 37.77 -18.24
CA LEU A 54 11.97 37.74 -17.15
C LEU A 54 10.56 38.06 -17.66
N ALA A 55 10.41 39.08 -18.51
CA ALA A 55 9.10 39.44 -19.08
C ALA A 55 8.51 38.30 -19.93
N HIS A 56 9.35 37.63 -20.72
CA HIS A 56 8.94 36.45 -21.48
C HIS A 56 8.53 35.29 -20.56
N CYS A 57 9.36 34.96 -19.56
CA CYS A 57 9.04 33.91 -18.59
C CYS A 57 7.72 34.18 -17.86
N MET A 58 7.45 35.43 -17.46
CA MET A 58 6.19 35.82 -16.83
C MET A 58 4.99 35.68 -17.79
N THR A 59 5.16 36.03 -19.06
CA THR A 59 4.12 35.90 -20.09
C THR A 59 3.75 34.43 -20.34
N VAL A 60 4.76 33.56 -20.47
CA VAL A 60 4.53 32.11 -20.61
C VAL A 60 3.94 31.53 -19.33
N GLY A 61 4.42 31.95 -18.15
CA GLY A 61 3.86 31.55 -16.85
C GLY A 61 2.37 31.89 -16.72
N ALA A 62 1.97 33.11 -17.06
CA ALA A 62 0.55 33.50 -17.07
C ALA A 62 -0.28 32.67 -18.06
N THR A 63 0.31 32.27 -19.20
CA THR A 63 -0.34 31.39 -20.17
C THR A 63 -0.51 29.97 -19.62
N ILE A 64 0.48 29.44 -18.89
CA ILE A 64 0.41 28.14 -18.20
C ILE A 64 -0.71 28.17 -17.14
N GLU A 65 -0.74 29.19 -16.28
CA GLU A 65 -1.79 29.37 -15.27
C GLU A 65 -3.17 29.47 -15.93
N ARG A 66 -3.27 30.17 -17.06
CA ARG A 66 -4.50 30.26 -17.84
C ARG A 66 -4.95 28.89 -18.36
N CYS A 67 -4.05 28.08 -18.91
CA CYS A 67 -4.35 26.69 -19.31
C CYS A 67 -4.92 25.88 -18.14
N VAL A 68 -4.31 25.97 -16.96
CA VAL A 68 -4.78 25.29 -15.74
C VAL A 68 -6.20 25.75 -15.38
N SER A 69 -6.47 27.06 -15.39
CA SER A 69 -7.80 27.61 -15.07
C SER A 69 -8.90 27.14 -16.05
N LEU A 70 -8.53 26.82 -17.29
CA LEU A 70 -9.43 26.32 -18.33
C LEU A 70 -9.51 24.79 -18.38
N GLY A 71 -8.82 24.08 -17.47
CA GLY A 71 -8.74 22.61 -17.47
C GLY A 71 -7.91 22.01 -18.62
N ARG A 72 -7.11 22.83 -19.32
CA ARG A 72 -6.22 22.39 -20.42
C ARG A 72 -4.88 21.89 -19.87
N PHE A 73 -4.91 20.85 -19.03
CA PHE A 73 -3.73 20.40 -18.28
C PHE A 73 -2.58 19.90 -19.17
N ASP A 74 -2.86 19.11 -20.21
CA ASP A 74 -1.83 18.67 -21.17
C ASP A 74 -1.09 19.86 -21.80
N ASP A 75 -1.84 20.90 -22.19
CA ASP A 75 -1.28 22.09 -22.81
C ASP A 75 -0.42 22.88 -21.80
N SER A 76 -0.80 22.91 -20.53
CA SER A 76 0.00 23.51 -19.45
C SER A 76 1.34 22.79 -19.27
N LEU A 77 1.36 21.45 -19.36
CA LEU A 77 2.57 20.65 -19.26
C LEU A 77 3.49 20.85 -20.47
N ILE A 78 2.92 20.90 -21.68
CA ILE A 78 3.68 21.17 -22.92
C ILE A 78 4.38 22.54 -22.85
N LEU A 79 3.65 23.59 -22.44
CA LEU A 79 4.22 24.93 -22.29
C LEU A 79 5.33 24.96 -21.22
N THR A 80 5.13 24.25 -20.13
CA THR A 80 6.11 24.13 -19.04
C THR A 80 7.38 23.41 -19.51
N ASP A 81 7.25 22.31 -20.26
CA ASP A 81 8.40 21.58 -20.83
C ASP A 81 9.24 22.47 -21.74
N TRP A 82 8.59 23.32 -22.54
CA TRP A 82 9.28 24.25 -23.42
C TRP A 82 9.99 25.35 -22.64
N LEU A 83 9.34 25.89 -21.61
CA LEU A 83 9.91 26.92 -20.74
C LEU A 83 11.13 26.38 -19.97
N VAL A 84 11.00 25.20 -19.37
CA VAL A 84 12.08 24.47 -18.70
C VAL A 84 13.24 24.21 -19.66
N GLY A 85 12.95 23.70 -20.86
CA GLY A 85 13.96 23.43 -21.87
C GLY A 85 14.76 24.67 -22.31
N LEU A 86 14.17 25.86 -22.19
CA LEU A 86 14.82 27.12 -22.52
C LEU A 86 15.65 27.69 -21.35
N TYR A 87 15.08 27.70 -20.15
CA TYR A 87 15.67 28.43 -19.02
C TYR A 87 16.43 27.57 -18.02
N ALA A 88 16.06 26.30 -17.78
CA ALA A 88 16.72 25.46 -16.77
C ALA A 88 18.25 25.29 -16.99
N PRO A 89 18.77 25.15 -18.23
CA PRO A 89 20.21 25.02 -18.47
C PRO A 89 21.05 26.25 -18.08
N ARG A 90 20.45 27.42 -17.87
CA ARG A 90 21.18 28.67 -17.62
C ARG A 90 21.80 28.74 -16.22
N GLY A 91 21.19 28.06 -15.24
CA GLY A 91 21.67 28.07 -13.85
C GLY A 91 21.61 29.45 -13.15
N ASP A 92 20.92 30.43 -13.72
CA ASP A 92 20.77 31.77 -13.15
C ASP A 92 19.50 31.89 -12.26
N SER A 93 19.19 33.10 -11.78
CA SER A 93 17.97 33.35 -10.99
C SER A 93 16.68 32.98 -11.73
N LEU A 94 16.65 33.15 -13.05
CA LEU A 94 15.48 32.83 -13.86
C LEU A 94 15.32 31.32 -14.05
N ALA A 95 16.42 30.60 -14.23
CA ALA A 95 16.45 29.14 -14.21
C ALA A 95 15.85 28.59 -12.91
N ARG A 96 16.29 29.13 -11.75
CA ARG A 96 15.79 28.72 -10.44
C ARG A 96 14.29 28.95 -10.29
N ARG A 97 13.78 30.12 -10.73
CA ARG A 97 12.34 30.43 -10.72
C ARG A 97 11.54 29.49 -11.63
N THR A 98 12.05 29.22 -12.83
CA THR A 98 11.44 28.32 -13.81
C THR A 98 11.34 26.89 -13.24
N VAL A 99 12.46 26.37 -12.73
CA VAL A 99 12.53 25.03 -12.14
C VAL A 99 11.61 24.92 -10.93
N SER A 100 11.59 25.91 -10.04
CA SER A 100 10.70 25.89 -8.87
C SER A 100 9.22 25.83 -9.26
N GLY A 101 8.78 26.69 -10.19
CA GLY A 101 7.40 26.69 -10.69
C GLY A 101 7.02 25.40 -11.41
N ALA A 102 7.92 24.89 -12.26
CA ALA A 102 7.71 23.65 -12.99
C ALA A 102 7.63 22.42 -12.06
N THR A 103 8.50 22.31 -11.05
CA THR A 103 8.45 21.22 -10.05
C THR A 103 7.08 21.15 -9.37
N ALA A 104 6.52 22.28 -8.95
CA ALA A 104 5.20 22.33 -8.31
C ALA A 104 4.10 21.84 -9.27
N LEU A 105 4.08 22.35 -10.51
CA LEU A 105 3.10 21.95 -11.51
C LEU A 105 3.19 20.46 -11.86
N TYR A 106 4.40 19.94 -12.10
CA TYR A 106 4.60 18.51 -12.40
C TYR A 106 4.16 17.63 -11.23
N ARG A 107 4.46 18.03 -9.99
CA ARG A 107 4.03 17.27 -8.81
C ARG A 107 2.51 17.17 -8.73
N ASP A 108 1.82 18.29 -8.90
CA ASP A 108 0.37 18.33 -8.78
C ASP A 108 -0.30 17.61 -9.98
N ALA A 109 0.24 17.76 -11.19
CA ALA A 109 -0.21 17.02 -12.37
C ALA A 109 0.02 15.51 -12.22
N ALA A 110 1.11 15.07 -11.56
CA ALA A 110 1.39 13.66 -11.37
C ALA A 110 0.40 12.94 -10.43
N LEU A 111 -0.43 13.68 -9.69
CA LEU A 111 -1.53 13.10 -8.90
C LEU A 111 -2.76 12.77 -9.75
N VAL A 112 -2.83 13.28 -10.99
CA VAL A 112 -3.88 12.96 -11.97
C VAL A 112 -3.42 11.75 -12.79
N PRO A 113 -4.14 10.62 -12.77
CA PRO A 113 -3.70 9.38 -13.42
C PRO A 113 -3.33 9.54 -14.90
N GLU A 114 -4.10 10.32 -15.65
CA GLU A 114 -3.91 10.56 -17.08
C GLU A 114 -2.63 11.35 -17.38
N LEU A 115 -2.19 12.20 -16.45
CA LEU A 115 -1.04 13.09 -16.60
C LEU A 115 0.24 12.54 -15.97
N HIS A 116 0.12 11.48 -15.16
CA HIS A 116 1.20 10.93 -14.33
C HIS A 116 2.48 10.62 -15.12
N ALA A 117 2.34 9.92 -16.25
CA ALA A 117 3.48 9.51 -17.06
C ALA A 117 4.21 10.70 -17.70
N HIS A 118 3.47 11.71 -18.17
CA HIS A 118 4.04 12.95 -18.71
C HIS A 118 4.78 13.69 -17.60
N ALA A 119 4.10 13.98 -16.49
CA ALA A 119 4.65 14.77 -15.40
C ALA A 119 5.93 14.18 -14.80
N THR A 120 5.97 12.86 -14.55
CA THR A 120 7.17 12.18 -14.02
C THR A 120 8.33 12.18 -15.01
N THR A 121 8.04 12.00 -16.31
CA THR A 121 9.04 12.08 -17.39
C THR A 121 9.61 13.49 -17.52
N SER A 122 8.76 14.51 -17.47
CA SER A 122 9.17 15.91 -17.55
C SER A 122 9.98 16.33 -16.32
N LEU A 123 9.61 15.87 -15.13
CA LEU A 123 10.36 16.11 -13.90
C LEU A 123 11.78 15.52 -13.97
N ARG A 124 11.91 14.27 -14.47
CA ARG A 124 13.22 13.64 -14.74
C ARG A 124 14.05 14.46 -15.73
N ARG A 125 13.47 14.81 -16.88
CA ARG A 125 14.14 15.58 -17.92
C ARG A 125 14.58 16.95 -17.42
N MET A 126 13.76 17.61 -16.61
CA MET A 126 14.11 18.90 -16.00
C MET A 126 15.38 18.77 -15.16
N VAL A 127 15.50 17.75 -14.32
CA VAL A 127 16.71 17.53 -13.50
C VAL A 127 17.95 17.34 -14.38
N GLU A 128 17.84 16.61 -15.49
CA GLU A 128 18.94 16.40 -16.45
C GLU A 128 19.39 17.70 -17.12
N LEU A 129 18.50 18.69 -17.24
CA LEU A 129 18.81 20.00 -17.80
C LEU A 129 19.44 20.97 -16.79
N ILE A 130 19.30 20.72 -15.49
CA ILE A 130 19.87 21.57 -14.45
C ILE A 130 21.40 21.34 -14.38
N PRO A 131 22.23 22.40 -14.42
CA PRO A 131 23.68 22.26 -14.30
C PRO A 131 24.12 21.58 -12.99
N GLN A 132 24.89 20.49 -13.09
CA GLN A 132 25.34 19.67 -11.94
C GLN A 132 26.31 20.40 -10.98
N GLY A 133 26.94 21.50 -11.41
CA GLY A 133 27.86 22.32 -10.62
C GLY A 133 27.30 23.69 -10.23
N GLY A 134 25.97 23.87 -10.25
CA GLY A 134 25.31 25.12 -9.91
C GLY A 134 25.50 25.53 -8.44
N ASP A 135 25.03 26.74 -8.11
CA ASP A 135 25.02 27.26 -6.74
C ASP A 135 24.19 26.38 -5.78
N THR A 136 24.30 26.66 -4.48
CA THR A 136 23.59 25.90 -3.42
C THR A 136 22.08 25.80 -3.69
N GLU A 137 21.44 26.85 -4.21
CA GLU A 137 20.01 26.85 -4.50
C GLU A 137 19.65 25.98 -5.71
N THR A 138 20.50 25.98 -6.75
CA THR A 138 20.37 25.10 -7.91
C THR A 138 20.50 23.62 -7.51
N GLN A 139 21.46 23.31 -6.64
CA GLN A 139 21.58 21.97 -6.04
C GLN A 139 20.33 21.60 -5.25
N TRP A 140 19.74 22.56 -4.52
CA TRP A 140 18.52 22.34 -3.74
C TRP A 140 17.34 21.98 -4.61
N LEU A 141 17.11 22.74 -5.67
CA LEU A 141 16.05 22.48 -6.62
C LEU A 141 16.21 21.12 -7.31
N SER A 142 17.42 20.77 -7.72
CA SER A 142 17.73 19.48 -8.34
C SER A 142 17.47 18.30 -7.38
N CYS A 143 17.99 18.39 -6.16
CA CYS A 143 17.77 17.39 -5.11
C CYS A 143 16.27 17.25 -4.79
N LYS A 144 15.56 18.37 -4.62
CA LYS A 144 14.13 18.40 -4.31
C LYS A 144 13.29 17.79 -5.43
N ALA A 145 13.57 18.11 -6.69
CA ALA A 145 12.87 17.55 -7.84
C ALA A 145 13.06 16.02 -7.94
N LEU A 146 14.27 15.51 -7.66
CA LEU A 146 14.49 14.06 -7.60
C LEU A 146 13.77 13.40 -6.42
N MET A 147 13.72 14.05 -5.24
CA MET A 147 12.93 13.53 -4.11
C MET A 147 11.44 13.46 -4.44
N ASP A 148 10.90 14.48 -5.11
CA ASP A 148 9.52 14.49 -5.57
C ASP A 148 9.28 13.40 -6.62
N LEU A 149 10.20 13.21 -7.57
CA LEU A 149 10.15 12.12 -8.55
C LEU A 149 10.12 10.74 -7.87
N SER A 150 11.04 10.49 -6.95
CA SER A 150 11.11 9.23 -6.17
C SER A 150 9.78 8.94 -5.47
N THR A 151 9.18 9.97 -4.86
CA THR A 151 7.89 9.87 -4.16
C THR A 151 6.75 9.56 -5.14
N LEU A 152 6.69 10.27 -6.27
CA LEU A 152 5.62 10.10 -7.26
C LEU A 152 5.67 8.73 -7.94
N LEU A 153 6.86 8.17 -8.15
CA LEU A 153 7.00 6.83 -8.74
C LEU A 153 6.27 5.76 -7.90
N VAL A 154 6.16 5.95 -6.58
CA VAL A 154 5.44 5.04 -5.67
C VAL A 154 4.02 5.50 -5.30
N ILE A 155 3.54 6.64 -5.80
CA ILE A 155 2.14 7.08 -5.65
C ILE A 155 1.28 6.54 -6.80
N GLY A 156 0.01 6.23 -6.53
CA GLY A 156 -0.95 5.81 -7.58
C GLY A 156 -0.66 4.43 -8.17
N ARG A 157 -0.14 3.50 -7.35
CA ARG A 157 0.26 2.15 -7.77
C ARG A 157 -0.96 1.29 -8.07
N ASP A 158 -1.00 0.69 -9.25
CA ASP A 158 -1.77 -0.52 -9.49
C ASP A 158 -0.97 -1.74 -8.98
N THR A 159 -1.67 -2.84 -8.69
CA THR A 159 -1.03 -4.07 -8.17
C THR A 159 -0.08 -4.73 -9.17
N HIS A 160 -0.17 -4.41 -10.46
CA HIS A 160 0.57 -5.09 -11.53
C HIS A 160 1.98 -4.52 -11.77
N ASN A 161 2.23 -3.24 -11.49
CA ASN A 161 3.53 -2.60 -11.75
C ASN A 161 4.26 -2.10 -10.48
N ASN A 162 3.80 -2.51 -9.28
CA ASN A 162 4.34 -2.04 -8.00
C ASN A 162 5.86 -2.27 -7.87
N GLN A 163 6.37 -3.45 -8.27
CA GLN A 163 7.78 -3.79 -8.10
C GLN A 163 8.72 -2.96 -8.98
N GLN A 164 8.44 -2.83 -10.29
CA GLN A 164 9.28 -2.05 -11.20
C GLN A 164 9.22 -0.55 -10.85
N ARG A 165 8.05 -0.03 -10.48
CA ARG A 165 7.92 1.38 -10.06
C ARG A 165 8.67 1.67 -8.76
N THR A 166 8.61 0.75 -7.79
CA THR A 166 9.37 0.84 -6.54
C THR A 166 10.87 0.73 -6.80
N GLN A 167 11.29 -0.14 -7.73
CA GLN A 167 12.69 -0.20 -8.16
C GLN A 167 13.15 1.12 -8.80
N ALA A 168 12.37 1.71 -9.70
CA ALA A 168 12.69 3.01 -10.30
C ALA A 168 12.82 4.12 -9.24
N SER A 169 12.02 4.05 -8.17
CA SER A 169 12.13 4.97 -7.02
C SER A 169 13.43 4.75 -6.23
N ILE A 170 13.85 3.48 -6.04
CA ILE A 170 15.15 3.13 -5.44
C ILE A 170 16.30 3.69 -6.29
N ASP A 171 16.24 3.55 -7.61
CA ASP A 171 17.28 4.04 -8.51
C ASP A 171 17.42 5.57 -8.43
N VAL A 172 16.30 6.30 -8.31
CA VAL A 172 16.31 7.75 -8.05
C VAL A 172 16.92 8.07 -6.68
N CYS A 173 16.60 7.31 -5.64
CA CYS A 173 17.21 7.49 -4.33
C CYS A 173 18.73 7.30 -4.39
N ASP A 174 19.20 6.29 -5.14
CA ASP A 174 20.63 6.03 -5.33
C ASP A 174 21.34 7.19 -6.05
N GLU A 175 20.71 7.76 -7.07
CA GLU A 175 21.19 8.96 -7.75
C GLU A 175 21.34 10.16 -6.77
N ILE A 176 20.36 10.38 -5.90
CA ILE A 176 20.42 11.46 -4.90
C ILE A 176 21.56 11.20 -3.91
N ILE A 177 21.69 9.98 -3.41
CA ILE A 177 22.74 9.61 -2.44
C ILE A 177 24.11 9.80 -3.08
N GLU A 178 24.31 9.31 -4.31
CA GLU A 178 25.58 9.43 -5.02
C GLU A 178 26.01 10.89 -5.18
N ARG A 179 25.08 11.77 -5.58
CA ARG A 179 25.38 13.19 -5.84
C ARG A 179 25.66 14.00 -4.58
N TRP A 180 24.96 13.73 -3.47
CA TRP A 180 24.94 14.65 -2.34
C TRP A 180 25.35 14.08 -0.99
N GLN A 181 25.69 12.78 -0.87
CA GLN A 181 26.07 12.18 0.42
C GLN A 181 27.26 12.87 1.11
N SER A 182 28.19 13.45 0.35
CA SER A 182 29.39 14.12 0.86
C SER A 182 29.20 15.63 1.05
N SER A 183 27.98 16.14 0.86
CA SER A 183 27.72 17.57 0.98
C SER A 183 27.83 18.05 2.42
N GLY A 184 28.50 19.19 2.63
CA GLY A 184 28.56 19.89 3.91
C GLY A 184 27.33 20.75 4.21
N GLU A 185 26.45 20.96 3.22
CA GLU A 185 25.27 21.80 3.35
C GLU A 185 24.21 21.12 4.22
N ALA A 186 23.84 21.75 5.34
CA ALA A 186 22.95 21.15 6.35
C ALA A 186 21.62 20.63 5.77
N TRP A 187 21.01 21.38 4.85
CA TRP A 187 19.75 20.99 4.22
C TRP A 187 19.91 19.80 3.26
N LEU A 188 21.06 19.67 2.55
CA LEU A 188 21.33 18.51 1.70
C LEU A 188 21.49 17.26 2.55
N ARG A 189 22.17 17.38 3.69
CA ARG A 189 22.35 16.27 4.62
C ARG A 189 21.02 15.75 5.14
N VAL A 190 20.08 16.64 5.48
CA VAL A 190 18.70 16.26 5.84
C VAL A 190 18.01 15.54 4.68
N ASN A 191 18.10 16.06 3.46
CA ASN A 191 17.48 15.45 2.28
C ASN A 191 18.07 14.08 1.93
N VAL A 192 19.39 13.89 2.09
CA VAL A 192 20.06 12.59 1.92
C VAL A 192 19.60 11.60 2.99
N ALA A 193 19.51 12.02 4.25
CA ALA A 193 18.99 11.18 5.33
C ALA A 193 17.53 10.74 5.07
N ALA A 194 16.67 11.68 4.65
CA ALA A 194 15.29 11.38 4.25
C ALA A 194 15.24 10.41 3.05
N THR A 195 16.10 10.61 2.05
CA THR A 195 16.20 9.74 0.87
C THR A 195 16.63 8.32 1.25
N LEU A 196 17.59 8.17 2.17
CA LEU A 196 18.01 6.87 2.68
C LEU A 196 16.85 6.15 3.42
N VAL A 197 16.04 6.88 4.20
CA VAL A 197 14.82 6.31 4.82
C VAL A 197 13.86 5.81 3.73
N ASN A 198 13.57 6.64 2.72
CA ASN A 198 12.68 6.27 1.62
C ASN A 198 13.20 5.06 0.84
N LYS A 199 14.51 5.01 0.55
CA LYS A 199 15.15 3.86 -0.08
C LYS A 199 14.95 2.60 0.76
N ALA A 200 15.21 2.66 2.07
CA ALA A 200 15.08 1.51 2.95
C ALA A 200 13.62 0.99 3.00
N ILE A 201 12.64 1.89 3.09
CA ILE A 201 11.21 1.57 3.01
C ILE A 201 10.86 0.89 1.67
N ASN A 202 11.35 1.43 0.56
CA ASN A 202 11.12 0.85 -0.76
C ASN A 202 11.77 -0.52 -0.92
N CYS A 203 12.96 -0.75 -0.33
CA CYS A 203 13.58 -2.07 -0.29
C CYS A 203 12.69 -3.08 0.46
N LEU A 204 12.09 -2.69 1.60
CA LEU A 204 11.15 -3.56 2.32
C LEU A 204 9.92 -3.91 1.48
N GLU A 205 9.36 -2.95 0.77
CA GLU A 205 8.19 -3.15 -0.10
C GLU A 205 8.43 -4.25 -1.15
N ILE A 206 9.61 -4.27 -1.77
CA ILE A 206 9.97 -5.28 -2.78
C ILE A 206 10.60 -6.56 -2.20
N GLY A 207 10.77 -6.64 -0.88
CA GLY A 207 11.27 -7.83 -0.17
C GLY A 207 12.78 -7.92 0.01
N GLU A 208 13.50 -6.83 -0.27
CA GLU A 208 14.95 -6.71 -0.12
C GLU A 208 15.32 -6.30 1.32
N GLU A 209 14.89 -7.08 2.31
CA GLU A 209 15.12 -6.79 3.74
C GLU A 209 16.60 -6.58 4.10
N PRO A 210 17.56 -7.42 3.64
CA PRO A 210 18.97 -7.17 3.94
C PRO A 210 19.48 -5.84 3.38
N ALA A 211 18.96 -5.40 2.23
CA ALA A 211 19.31 -4.10 1.65
C ALA A 211 18.70 -2.95 2.46
N ALA A 212 17.46 -3.10 2.93
CA ALA A 212 16.82 -2.14 3.83
C ALA A 212 17.62 -1.99 5.14
N GLY A 213 17.99 -3.11 5.77
CA GLY A 213 18.79 -3.12 7.00
C GLY A 213 20.14 -2.41 6.83
N ARG A 214 20.88 -2.71 5.74
CA ARG A 214 22.13 -1.99 5.41
C ARG A 214 21.90 -0.50 5.22
N THR A 215 20.80 -0.12 4.58
CA THR A 215 20.47 1.29 4.34
C THR A 215 20.13 2.03 5.64
N TYR A 216 19.36 1.41 6.56
CA TYR A 216 19.11 1.98 7.89
C TYR A 216 20.39 2.10 8.73
N ALA A 217 21.23 1.07 8.75
CA ALA A 217 22.52 1.13 9.42
C ALA A 217 23.39 2.28 8.89
N ARG A 218 23.37 2.48 7.56
CA ARG A 218 24.09 3.58 6.92
C ARG A 218 23.64 4.97 7.36
N ILE A 219 22.34 5.17 7.62
CA ILE A 219 21.83 6.45 8.18
C ILE A 219 22.47 6.73 9.53
N ILE A 220 22.55 5.72 10.40
CA ILE A 220 23.15 5.86 11.73
C ILE A 220 24.65 6.17 11.60
N GLU A 221 25.37 5.43 10.76
CA GLU A 221 26.80 5.65 10.52
C GLU A 221 27.10 7.08 10.04
N LEU A 222 26.28 7.60 9.13
CA LEU A 222 26.53 8.90 8.48
C LEU A 222 26.09 10.09 9.33
N PHE A 223 25.04 9.96 10.15
CA PHE A 223 24.36 11.11 10.73
C PHE A 223 24.20 11.06 12.26
N ALA A 224 24.54 9.97 12.95
CA ALA A 224 24.35 9.88 14.40
C ALA A 224 25.14 10.93 15.20
N ALA A 225 26.34 11.32 14.72
CA ALA A 225 27.14 12.36 15.37
C ALA A 225 26.48 13.74 15.25
N ASP A 226 26.05 14.12 14.05
CA ASP A 226 25.40 15.42 13.82
C ASP A 226 24.00 15.49 14.43
N ALA A 227 23.29 14.37 14.48
CA ALA A 227 21.98 14.24 15.12
C ALA A 227 22.01 14.45 16.65
N ALA A 228 23.19 14.42 17.28
CA ALA A 228 23.36 14.72 18.69
C ALA A 228 23.32 16.24 18.98
N ASP A 229 23.52 17.08 17.97
CA ASP A 229 23.36 18.53 18.09
C ASP A 229 21.86 18.89 18.16
N PRO A 230 21.39 19.60 19.20
CA PRO A 230 20.00 20.07 19.30
C PRO A 230 19.52 20.89 18.10
N GLY A 231 20.42 21.55 17.37
CA GLY A 231 20.12 22.29 16.14
C GLY A 231 19.68 21.41 14.95
N ASN A 232 19.94 20.10 15.01
CA ASN A 232 19.73 19.15 13.92
C ASN A 232 18.53 18.21 14.16
N SER A 233 17.41 18.74 14.63
CA SER A 233 16.22 17.96 15.01
C SER A 233 15.72 17.01 13.90
N LYS A 234 15.72 17.45 12.64
CA LYS A 234 15.32 16.61 11.49
C LYS A 234 16.26 15.43 11.24
N LEU A 235 17.58 15.63 11.37
CA LEU A 235 18.54 14.52 11.27
C LEU A 235 18.35 13.55 12.44
N SER A 236 18.11 14.08 13.64
CA SER A 236 17.80 13.26 14.82
C SER A 236 16.57 12.38 14.61
N GLU A 237 15.51 12.93 14.02
CA GLU A 237 14.31 12.15 13.63
C GLU A 237 14.67 10.99 12.68
N HIS A 238 15.42 11.24 11.60
CA HIS A 238 15.81 10.17 10.66
C HIS A 238 16.70 9.09 11.29
N VAL A 239 17.63 9.48 12.17
CA VAL A 239 18.46 8.53 12.92
C VAL A 239 17.61 7.69 13.90
N GLN A 240 16.63 8.30 14.54
CA GLN A 240 15.71 7.60 15.43
C GLN A 240 14.81 6.61 14.66
N ILE A 241 14.32 6.98 13.49
CA ILE A 241 13.58 6.08 12.58
C ILE A 241 14.48 4.90 12.19
N ALA A 242 15.73 5.15 11.80
CA ALA A 242 16.65 4.09 11.42
C ALA A 242 16.93 3.10 12.57
N ARG A 243 17.16 3.60 13.80
CA ARG A 243 17.32 2.74 14.98
C ARG A 243 16.07 1.92 15.27
N HIS A 244 14.89 2.53 15.18
CA HIS A 244 13.62 1.82 15.32
C HIS A 244 13.48 0.70 14.28
N ALA A 245 13.74 1.01 13.02
CA ALA A 245 13.56 0.05 11.95
C ALA A 245 14.48 -1.16 12.10
N LEU A 246 15.75 -0.94 12.49
CA LEU A 246 16.66 -2.06 12.79
C LEU A 246 16.16 -2.93 13.95
N ASP A 247 15.66 -2.29 15.01
CA ASP A 247 15.08 -2.99 16.17
C ASP A 247 13.86 -3.85 15.79
N VAL A 248 12.99 -3.30 14.93
CA VAL A 248 11.84 -4.02 14.35
C VAL A 248 12.30 -5.21 13.51
N LEU A 249 13.26 -5.01 12.59
CA LEU A 249 13.74 -6.07 11.70
C LEU A 249 14.46 -7.18 12.46
N GLU A 250 15.11 -6.87 13.58
CA GLU A 250 15.74 -7.86 14.45
C GLU A 250 14.70 -8.65 15.28
N THR A 251 13.70 -7.95 15.81
CA THR A 251 12.72 -8.51 16.75
C THR A 251 11.59 -9.27 16.04
N VAL A 252 11.10 -8.76 14.91
CA VAL A 252 9.89 -9.26 14.24
C VAL A 252 10.27 -10.19 13.09
N ARG A 253 10.38 -11.48 13.42
CA ARG A 253 10.66 -12.54 12.44
C ARG A 253 9.36 -13.20 12.00
N ILE A 254 9.00 -12.99 10.73
CA ILE A 254 7.92 -13.70 10.06
C ILE A 254 8.58 -14.82 9.23
N PRO A 255 8.36 -16.10 9.55
CA PRO A 255 8.95 -17.22 8.83
C PRO A 255 8.35 -17.35 7.44
N ASP A 256 9.08 -17.99 6.54
CA ASP A 256 8.51 -18.45 5.27
C ASP A 256 7.36 -19.43 5.53
N PRO A 257 6.33 -19.46 4.65
CA PRO A 257 5.18 -20.31 4.85
C PRO A 257 5.51 -21.78 4.54
N GLU A 258 5.15 -22.69 5.44
CA GLU A 258 5.24 -24.14 5.21
C GLU A 258 3.87 -24.71 4.84
N PHE A 259 3.54 -24.71 3.54
CA PHE A 259 2.24 -25.20 3.07
C PHE A 259 2.11 -26.72 3.18
N ARG A 260 1.14 -27.22 3.96
CA ARG A 260 0.84 -28.66 4.01
C ARG A 260 -0.12 -29.05 2.88
N THR A 261 0.36 -29.83 1.91
CA THR A 261 -0.42 -30.17 0.68
C THR A 261 -1.30 -31.41 0.83
N GLY A 262 -1.19 -32.16 1.94
CA GLY A 262 -1.87 -33.45 2.12
C GLY A 262 -3.39 -33.39 1.88
N TYR A 263 -4.03 -32.30 2.31
CA TYR A 263 -5.44 -32.03 2.05
C TYR A 263 -5.74 -31.81 0.55
N LEU A 264 -4.98 -30.94 -0.13
CA LEU A 264 -5.11 -30.72 -1.58
C LEU A 264 -4.93 -32.04 -2.35
N ASP A 265 -3.91 -32.81 -1.98
CA ASP A 265 -3.61 -34.10 -2.57
C ASP A 265 -4.73 -35.11 -2.35
N ALA A 266 -5.34 -35.14 -1.16
CA ALA A 266 -6.51 -35.98 -0.86
C ALA A 266 -7.74 -35.55 -1.67
N MET A 267 -8.02 -34.25 -1.72
CA MET A 267 -9.14 -33.66 -2.47
C MET A 267 -9.01 -33.96 -3.98
N MET A 268 -7.83 -33.74 -4.56
CA MET A 268 -7.55 -34.03 -5.97
C MET A 268 -7.64 -35.54 -6.28
N ARG A 269 -7.20 -36.40 -5.34
CA ARG A 269 -7.39 -37.86 -5.46
C ARG A 269 -8.87 -38.25 -5.42
N ALA A 270 -9.67 -37.66 -4.55
CA ALA A 270 -11.11 -37.93 -4.45
C ALA A 270 -11.86 -37.46 -5.72
N ALA A 271 -11.53 -36.27 -6.24
CA ALA A 271 -12.09 -35.74 -7.48
C ALA A 271 -11.79 -36.67 -8.68
N ARG A 272 -10.56 -37.17 -8.79
CA ARG A 272 -10.17 -38.13 -9.84
C ARG A 272 -10.90 -39.47 -9.73
N ARG A 273 -11.11 -39.97 -8.51
CA ARG A 273 -11.75 -41.28 -8.28
C ARG A 273 -13.24 -41.29 -8.57
N THR A 274 -13.94 -40.24 -8.20
CA THR A 274 -15.41 -40.25 -8.25
C THR A 274 -15.96 -39.93 -9.64
N GLY A 275 -15.17 -39.33 -10.53
CA GLY A 275 -15.64 -38.82 -11.83
C GLY A 275 -16.80 -37.80 -11.73
N ARG A 276 -17.21 -37.49 -10.48
CA ARG A 276 -18.33 -36.62 -10.09
C ARG A 276 -17.87 -35.21 -9.75
N TYR A 277 -16.62 -34.88 -10.02
CA TYR A 277 -16.22 -33.49 -10.07
C TYR A 277 -16.59 -32.91 -11.44
N ASP A 278 -17.90 -32.82 -11.67
CA ASP A 278 -18.52 -31.83 -12.55
C ASP A 278 -19.35 -30.92 -11.63
N PRO A 279 -18.74 -29.87 -11.07
CA PRO A 279 -19.57 -28.74 -10.70
C PRO A 279 -19.92 -28.10 -12.04
N GLU A 280 -21.19 -27.78 -12.28
CA GLU A 280 -21.66 -27.16 -13.53
C GLU A 280 -21.04 -25.75 -13.83
N GLY A 281 -19.82 -25.44 -13.35
CA GLY A 281 -18.99 -24.29 -13.70
C GLY A 281 -17.46 -24.49 -13.72
N LEU A 282 -16.88 -25.68 -13.44
CA LEU A 282 -15.40 -25.89 -13.50
C LEU A 282 -14.96 -26.77 -14.69
N VAL A 283 -15.22 -26.30 -15.90
CA VAL A 283 -14.48 -26.76 -17.07
C VAL A 283 -13.04 -26.24 -16.97
N GLY A 284 -12.05 -27.12 -16.83
CA GLY A 284 -10.64 -26.79 -17.10
C GLY A 284 -9.71 -26.54 -15.91
N VAL A 285 -9.95 -27.12 -14.73
CA VAL A 285 -8.95 -27.09 -13.62
C VAL A 285 -7.64 -27.72 -14.12
N PRO A 286 -6.55 -26.94 -14.22
CA PRO A 286 -5.30 -27.43 -14.78
C PRO A 286 -4.68 -28.54 -13.92
N ARG A 287 -3.90 -29.45 -14.54
CA ARG A 287 -3.18 -30.51 -13.80
C ARG A 287 -2.20 -29.94 -12.75
N ASP A 288 -1.80 -28.68 -12.88
CA ASP A 288 -0.88 -27.93 -12.02
C ASP A 288 -1.60 -26.99 -11.02
N TYR A 289 -2.90 -27.19 -10.76
CA TYR A 289 -3.69 -26.34 -9.87
C TYR A 289 -3.09 -26.17 -8.46
N ASP A 290 -2.62 -27.26 -7.85
CA ASP A 290 -2.03 -27.22 -6.50
C ASP A 290 -0.75 -26.38 -6.49
N VAL A 291 0.08 -26.53 -7.52
CA VAL A 291 1.32 -25.76 -7.70
C VAL A 291 1.03 -24.27 -7.86
N ARG A 292 0.04 -23.90 -8.68
CA ARG A 292 -0.35 -22.49 -8.87
C ARG A 292 -0.92 -21.86 -7.60
N SER A 293 -1.70 -22.64 -6.84
CA SER A 293 -2.30 -22.18 -5.58
C SER A 293 -1.23 -21.94 -4.51
N ILE A 294 -0.29 -22.87 -4.38
CA ILE A 294 0.88 -22.72 -3.49
C ILE A 294 1.74 -21.52 -3.89
N GLN A 295 2.01 -21.36 -5.20
CA GLN A 295 2.77 -20.22 -5.70
C GLN A 295 2.06 -18.88 -5.43
N LEU A 296 0.74 -18.84 -5.61
CA LEU A 296 -0.06 -17.64 -5.31
C LEU A 296 -0.06 -17.33 -3.82
N ALA A 297 -0.31 -18.32 -2.96
CA ALA A 297 -0.28 -18.15 -1.52
C ALA A 297 1.10 -17.72 -1.03
N GLY A 298 2.18 -18.29 -1.58
CA GLY A 298 3.54 -17.86 -1.29
C GLY A 298 3.82 -16.41 -1.73
N ARG A 299 3.28 -15.97 -2.88
CA ARG A 299 3.36 -14.56 -3.30
C ARG A 299 2.58 -13.64 -2.36
N ILE A 300 1.37 -14.03 -1.97
CA ILE A 300 0.53 -13.29 -1.02
C ILE A 300 1.22 -13.19 0.34
N HIS A 301 1.74 -14.29 0.86
CA HIS A 301 2.52 -14.32 2.10
C HIS A 301 3.66 -13.30 2.02
N ARG A 302 4.53 -13.41 1.00
CA ARG A 302 5.68 -12.50 0.86
C ARG A 302 5.26 -11.03 0.76
N ALA A 303 4.26 -10.71 -0.05
CA ALA A 303 3.75 -9.35 -0.16
C ALA A 303 3.20 -8.82 1.17
N THR A 304 2.54 -9.67 1.96
CA THR A 304 2.00 -9.32 3.27
C THR A 304 3.10 -9.15 4.31
N THR A 305 4.10 -10.02 4.29
CA THR A 305 5.30 -9.92 5.14
C THR A 305 6.06 -8.62 4.87
N ASN A 306 6.27 -8.29 3.59
CA ASN A 306 6.89 -7.02 3.17
C ASN A 306 6.09 -5.82 3.68
N LEU A 307 4.77 -5.86 3.54
CA LEU A 307 3.88 -4.80 4.04
C LEU A 307 4.00 -4.63 5.55
N VAL A 308 3.91 -5.71 6.32
CA VAL A 308 4.00 -5.66 7.79
C VAL A 308 5.34 -5.07 8.22
N ARG A 309 6.45 -5.51 7.63
CA ARG A 309 7.78 -4.98 7.92
C ARG A 309 7.89 -3.49 7.56
N ARG A 310 7.44 -3.13 6.36
CA ARG A 310 7.42 -1.73 5.90
C ARG A 310 6.64 -0.86 6.88
N SER A 311 5.41 -1.23 7.19
CA SER A 311 4.51 -0.48 8.07
C SER A 311 5.06 -0.38 9.50
N ALA A 312 5.62 -1.46 10.04
CA ALA A 312 6.23 -1.44 11.37
C ALA A 312 7.49 -0.53 11.42
N CYS A 313 8.28 -0.48 10.35
CA CYS A 313 9.46 0.38 10.25
C CYS A 313 9.09 1.86 10.00
N SER A 314 8.09 2.14 9.17
CA SER A 314 7.63 3.50 8.83
C SER A 314 6.65 4.08 9.83
N GLY A 315 6.13 3.27 10.76
CA GLY A 315 5.05 3.66 11.65
C GLY A 315 3.70 3.78 10.97
N ASP A 316 3.51 3.19 9.78
CA ASP A 316 2.20 3.18 9.13
C ASP A 316 1.26 2.24 9.89
N PRO A 317 0.05 2.68 10.26
CA PRO A 317 -0.82 1.86 11.08
C PRO A 317 -1.45 0.73 10.27
N THR A 318 -1.47 -0.46 10.85
CA THR A 318 -2.14 -1.65 10.30
C THR A 318 -3.22 -2.15 11.25
N ILE A 319 -4.22 -2.82 10.70
CA ILE A 319 -5.19 -3.59 11.46
C ILE A 319 -4.81 -5.06 11.36
N LEU A 320 -4.71 -5.74 12.50
CA LEU A 320 -4.56 -7.18 12.56
C LEU A 320 -5.92 -7.83 12.69
N LEU A 321 -6.24 -8.74 11.77
CA LEU A 321 -7.42 -9.59 11.83
C LEU A 321 -7.03 -10.97 12.33
N LEU A 322 -7.60 -11.34 13.48
CA LEU A 322 -7.51 -12.66 14.08
C LEU A 322 -8.81 -13.41 13.82
N ARG A 323 -8.69 -14.69 13.50
CA ARG A 323 -9.83 -15.53 13.15
C ARG A 323 -9.57 -16.93 13.71
N ASN A 324 -9.81 -17.07 15.00
CA ASN A 324 -9.85 -18.33 15.73
C ASN A 324 -8.68 -19.29 15.36
N PHE A 325 -7.54 -19.10 16.01
CA PHE A 325 -6.21 -19.68 15.75
C PHE A 325 -6.09 -21.21 15.70
N ASP A 326 -7.18 -22.01 15.78
CA ASP A 326 -6.99 -23.46 15.74
C ASP A 326 -6.71 -23.91 14.32
N LEU A 327 -5.52 -24.47 14.16
CA LEU A 327 -5.04 -25.01 12.90
C LEU A 327 -5.72 -26.34 12.56
N THR A 328 -6.39 -26.96 13.53
CA THR A 328 -7.14 -28.21 13.35
C THR A 328 -8.59 -27.98 12.90
N GLU A 329 -9.16 -26.80 13.16
CA GLU A 329 -10.52 -26.45 12.74
C GLU A 329 -10.51 -25.92 11.31
N THR A 330 -10.86 -26.79 10.36
CA THR A 330 -10.89 -26.45 8.94
C THR A 330 -12.13 -25.60 8.64
N SER A 331 -12.02 -24.30 8.91
CA SER A 331 -13.08 -23.31 8.71
C SER A 331 -13.14 -22.85 7.24
N PHE A 332 -14.09 -23.38 6.47
CA PHE A 332 -14.31 -22.99 5.06
C PHE A 332 -15.15 -21.71 4.95
N VAL A 333 -14.80 -20.82 4.01
CA VAL A 333 -15.67 -19.70 3.57
C VAL A 333 -16.12 -20.00 2.15
N GLY A 334 -17.40 -20.32 1.98
CA GLY A 334 -18.01 -20.45 0.66
C GLY A 334 -19.51 -20.65 0.75
N SER A 335 -20.20 -20.43 -0.36
CA SER A 335 -21.67 -20.42 -0.44
C SER A 335 -22.29 -21.81 -0.59
N GLN A 336 -21.48 -22.86 -0.80
CA GLN A 336 -21.91 -24.24 -1.06
C GLN A 336 -21.17 -25.23 -0.13
N PRO A 337 -21.83 -26.29 0.38
CA PRO A 337 -21.14 -27.37 1.09
C PRO A 337 -20.24 -28.15 0.13
N ASN A 338 -18.96 -28.38 0.47
CA ASN A 338 -18.09 -29.23 -0.33
C ASN A 338 -18.26 -30.70 0.10
N PRO A 339 -18.80 -31.60 -0.76
CA PRO A 339 -19.13 -32.98 -0.37
C PRO A 339 -17.90 -33.87 -0.11
N VAL A 340 -16.68 -33.41 -0.39
CA VAL A 340 -15.44 -34.19 -0.23
C VAL A 340 -14.97 -34.30 1.22
N VAL A 341 -15.54 -33.49 2.12
CA VAL A 341 -15.05 -33.29 3.49
C VAL A 341 -15.34 -34.47 4.45
N GLY A 342 -16.11 -35.49 4.04
CA GLY A 342 -16.66 -36.47 4.99
C GLY A 342 -16.08 -37.88 5.01
N GLN A 343 -15.03 -38.23 4.25
CA GLN A 343 -14.78 -39.67 3.97
C GLN A 343 -13.41 -40.28 4.30
N GLY A 344 -12.52 -39.66 5.09
CA GLY A 344 -11.31 -40.41 5.44
C GLY A 344 -10.27 -39.84 6.39
N ASP A 345 -10.53 -38.73 7.08
CA ASP A 345 -9.64 -38.30 8.15
C ASP A 345 -10.38 -38.40 9.49
N PRO A 346 -10.09 -39.39 10.35
CA PRO A 346 -10.75 -39.55 11.65
C PRO A 346 -10.44 -38.39 12.61
N ASP A 347 -9.38 -37.63 12.37
CA ASP A 347 -8.85 -36.62 13.30
C ASP A 347 -9.10 -35.16 12.84
N GLY A 348 -9.59 -34.94 11.60
CA GLY A 348 -9.74 -33.60 11.00
C GLY A 348 -11.20 -33.16 10.83
N TYR A 349 -11.72 -32.38 11.78
CA TYR A 349 -13.08 -31.81 11.70
C TYR A 349 -13.07 -30.50 10.89
N ALA A 350 -13.55 -30.55 9.65
CA ALA A 350 -13.71 -29.37 8.78
C ALA A 350 -15.14 -28.83 8.83
N ARG A 351 -15.36 -27.80 9.64
CA ARG A 351 -16.65 -27.13 9.76
C ARG A 351 -16.71 -25.94 8.81
N ILE A 352 -17.68 -25.94 7.90
CA ILE A 352 -17.90 -24.79 6.99
C ILE A 352 -18.59 -23.67 7.76
N ILE A 353 -17.86 -22.60 8.08
CA ILE A 353 -18.43 -21.38 8.66
C ILE A 353 -18.74 -20.41 7.51
N ARG A 354 -20.02 -20.35 7.12
CA ARG A 354 -20.48 -19.37 6.13
C ARG A 354 -20.47 -17.98 6.73
N CYS A 355 -19.44 -17.24 6.37
CA CYS A 355 -19.15 -15.89 6.85
C CYS A 355 -19.48 -14.86 5.76
N THR A 356 -20.74 -14.46 5.62
CA THR A 356 -21.15 -13.49 4.57
C THR A 356 -21.07 -12.05 5.03
N ASP A 357 -21.44 -11.77 6.27
CA ASP A 357 -21.54 -10.39 6.75
C ASP A 357 -20.17 -9.88 7.22
N GLY A 358 -19.42 -10.69 7.98
CA GLY A 358 -18.08 -10.30 8.41
C GLY A 358 -17.14 -10.06 7.23
N LEU A 359 -17.24 -10.85 6.15
CA LEU A 359 -16.44 -10.62 4.94
C LEU A 359 -16.74 -9.27 4.28
N ARG A 360 -17.99 -8.80 4.31
CA ARG A 360 -18.37 -7.47 3.81
C ARG A 360 -17.77 -6.36 4.66
N VAL A 361 -17.85 -6.51 5.99
CA VAL A 361 -17.23 -5.56 6.94
C VAL A 361 -15.73 -5.45 6.68
N LEU A 362 -15.05 -6.58 6.57
CA LEU A 362 -13.61 -6.62 6.32
C LEU A 362 -13.24 -6.02 4.97
N ASN A 363 -13.98 -6.33 3.90
CA ASN A 363 -13.73 -5.74 2.58
C ASN A 363 -13.82 -4.22 2.63
N ARG A 364 -14.79 -3.66 3.35
CA ARG A 364 -14.93 -2.19 3.54
C ARG A 364 -13.79 -1.61 4.38
N MET A 365 -13.34 -2.32 5.42
CA MET A 365 -12.16 -1.88 6.18
C MET A 365 -10.89 -1.85 5.31
N ALA A 366 -10.74 -2.83 4.42
CA ALA A 366 -9.61 -2.91 3.50
C ALA A 366 -9.61 -1.79 2.44
N GLU A 367 -10.71 -1.06 2.27
CA GLU A 367 -10.75 0.17 1.44
C GLU A 367 -10.15 1.37 2.16
N ILE A 368 -10.13 1.35 3.49
CA ILE A 368 -9.71 2.48 4.33
C ILE A 368 -8.26 2.30 4.78
N THR A 369 -7.86 1.07 5.12
CA THR A 369 -6.54 0.80 5.70
C THR A 369 -6.06 -0.62 5.47
N ASP A 370 -4.82 -0.88 5.87
CA ASP A 370 -4.16 -2.14 5.69
C ASP A 370 -4.58 -3.17 6.73
N VAL A 371 -5.49 -4.06 6.34
CA VAL A 371 -5.91 -5.21 7.14
C VAL A 371 -5.02 -6.41 6.81
N VAL A 372 -4.31 -6.91 7.82
CA VAL A 372 -3.46 -8.12 7.74
C VAL A 372 -4.17 -9.25 8.44
N GLN A 373 -4.44 -10.33 7.71
CA GLN A 373 -5.04 -11.53 8.27
C GLN A 373 -3.99 -12.61 8.50
N VAL A 374 -4.03 -13.23 9.68
CA VAL A 374 -3.26 -14.46 9.95
C VAL A 374 -4.08 -15.66 9.50
N ALA A 375 -3.42 -16.59 8.81
CA ALA A 375 -4.02 -17.82 8.32
C ALA A 375 -3.12 -19.03 8.59
N ASN A 376 -3.77 -20.18 8.76
CA ASN A 376 -3.13 -21.49 8.87
C ASN A 376 -2.54 -21.96 7.54
N THR A 377 -1.43 -22.68 7.58
CA THR A 377 -0.83 -23.41 6.46
C THR A 377 -1.50 -24.75 6.11
N GLU A 378 -2.24 -25.39 7.02
CA GLU A 378 -2.97 -26.65 6.77
C GLU A 378 -4.32 -26.46 6.10
N ALA A 379 -4.92 -25.29 6.29
CA ALA A 379 -6.31 -25.13 5.99
C ALA A 379 -6.57 -25.44 4.50
N ALA A 380 -7.76 -26.01 4.25
CA ALA A 380 -8.52 -25.85 3.01
C ALA A 380 -8.56 -24.38 2.47
N ALA A 381 -7.98 -23.42 3.22
CA ALA A 381 -7.74 -22.01 3.00
C ALA A 381 -6.43 -21.64 2.25
N LEU A 382 -5.90 -22.48 1.36
CA LEU A 382 -5.17 -21.94 0.18
C LEU A 382 -6.08 -21.08 -0.72
N GLY A 383 -7.34 -20.85 -0.33
CA GLY A 383 -8.25 -19.96 -1.02
C GLY A 383 -8.70 -20.56 -2.34
N ILE A 384 -8.98 -21.87 -2.36
CA ILE A 384 -9.44 -22.62 -3.53
C ILE A 384 -10.71 -21.96 -4.13
N ASP A 385 -11.49 -21.24 -3.32
CA ASP A 385 -12.68 -20.50 -3.78
C ASP A 385 -12.39 -19.04 -4.22
N ARG A 386 -11.18 -18.49 -4.00
CA ARG A 386 -10.86 -17.09 -4.34
C ARG A 386 -10.34 -16.90 -5.76
N GLN A 387 -9.68 -17.90 -6.35
CA GLN A 387 -9.49 -17.93 -7.80
C GLN A 387 -10.84 -18.02 -8.52
N MET A 388 -11.82 -18.72 -7.95
CA MET A 388 -13.19 -18.74 -8.47
C MET A 388 -13.90 -17.39 -8.28
N ALA A 389 -13.76 -16.76 -7.12
CA ALA A 389 -14.26 -15.40 -6.89
C ALA A 389 -13.66 -14.40 -7.89
N SER A 390 -12.35 -14.45 -8.16
CA SER A 390 -11.73 -13.57 -9.17
C SER A 390 -12.13 -13.92 -10.61
N LEU A 391 -12.33 -15.21 -10.94
CA LEU A 391 -12.85 -15.67 -12.24
C LEU A 391 -14.33 -15.28 -12.45
N LEU A 392 -15.10 -15.16 -11.37
CA LEU A 392 -16.51 -14.74 -11.35
C LEU A 392 -16.71 -13.24 -11.07
N GLY A 393 -15.63 -12.43 -11.04
CA GLY A 393 -15.70 -10.98 -10.82
C GLY A 393 -16.01 -10.54 -9.38
N ILE A 394 -16.04 -11.46 -8.42
CA ILE A 394 -16.16 -11.20 -6.98
C ILE A 394 -14.76 -10.87 -6.46
N SER A 395 -14.35 -9.61 -6.63
CA SER A 395 -13.10 -9.09 -6.07
C SER A 395 -13.16 -9.10 -4.55
N THR A 396 -12.52 -10.09 -3.91
CA THR A 396 -12.21 -10.00 -2.48
C THR A 396 -10.91 -9.19 -2.35
N ARG A 397 -11.03 -7.92 -1.96
CA ARG A 397 -9.90 -6.99 -1.84
C ARG A 397 -8.96 -7.30 -0.67
N LEU A 398 -9.37 -8.14 0.29
CA LEU A 398 -8.44 -8.74 1.24
C LEU A 398 -7.51 -9.71 0.50
N GLN A 399 -6.34 -9.22 0.12
CA GLN A 399 -5.24 -10.03 -0.43
C GLN A 399 -4.03 -10.11 0.51
N ARG A 400 -4.22 -9.82 1.81
CA ARG A 400 -3.12 -9.68 2.78
C ARG A 400 -3.19 -10.79 3.83
N PHE A 401 -2.53 -11.90 3.53
CA PHE A 401 -2.51 -13.10 4.35
C PHE A 401 -1.10 -13.44 4.78
N LEU A 402 -0.92 -13.66 6.08
CA LEU A 402 0.25 -14.31 6.65
C LEU A 402 -0.08 -15.77 6.92
N TYR A 403 0.45 -16.65 6.08
CA TYR A 403 0.40 -18.09 6.30
C TYR A 403 1.53 -18.47 7.26
N LEU A 404 1.19 -18.85 8.49
CA LEU A 404 2.16 -19.17 9.54
C LEU A 404 2.16 -20.68 9.82
N PRO A 405 3.34 -21.31 9.99
CA PRO A 405 3.43 -22.73 10.36
C PRO A 405 3.01 -22.95 11.82
N ASP A 406 2.54 -24.14 12.16
CA ASP A 406 2.16 -24.53 13.53
C ASP A 406 3.31 -24.32 14.55
N ASP A 407 4.54 -24.46 14.10
CA ASP A 407 5.73 -24.26 14.92
C ASP A 407 6.11 -22.78 14.96
N GLY A 408 5.96 -22.16 16.13
CA GLY A 408 6.43 -20.80 16.38
C GLY A 408 5.45 -19.68 16.02
N TRP A 409 4.28 -19.96 15.45
CA TRP A 409 3.28 -18.93 15.18
C TRP A 409 2.82 -18.13 16.42
N PRO A 410 2.75 -18.66 17.67
CA PRO A 410 2.31 -17.85 18.82
C PRO A 410 3.23 -16.66 19.08
N ALA A 411 4.54 -16.82 18.85
CA ALA A 411 5.51 -15.74 18.96
C ALA A 411 5.29 -14.68 17.88
N VAL A 412 5.02 -15.11 16.64
CA VAL A 412 4.74 -14.20 15.52
C VAL A 412 3.45 -13.43 15.76
N VAL A 413 2.37 -14.11 16.16
CA VAL A 413 1.08 -13.48 16.46
C VAL A 413 1.20 -12.51 17.63
N ARG A 414 1.92 -12.87 18.70
CA ARG A 414 2.20 -11.97 19.82
C ARG A 414 2.87 -10.68 19.33
N ALA A 415 3.88 -10.79 18.46
CA ALA A 415 4.53 -9.63 17.85
C ALA A 415 3.57 -8.82 16.96
N LEU A 416 2.75 -9.49 16.13
CA LEU A 416 1.76 -8.82 15.27
C LEU A 416 0.72 -8.06 16.09
N ILE A 417 0.22 -8.64 17.20
CA ILE A 417 -0.72 -7.96 18.10
C ILE A 417 -0.09 -6.67 18.62
N VAL A 418 1.17 -6.71 19.05
CA VAL A 418 1.89 -5.53 19.55
C VAL A 418 2.11 -4.48 18.47
N LEU A 419 2.46 -4.88 17.26
CA LEU A 419 2.69 -3.97 16.13
C LEU A 419 1.40 -3.32 15.63
N ALA A 420 0.27 -4.05 15.64
CA ALA A 420 -0.97 -3.58 15.06
C ALA A 420 -1.53 -2.37 15.81
N GLU A 421 -2.05 -1.39 15.07
CA GLU A 421 -2.73 -0.25 15.68
C GLU A 421 -4.07 -0.67 16.29
N ARG A 422 -4.78 -1.57 15.61
CA ARG A 422 -6.02 -2.19 16.11
C ARG A 422 -5.98 -3.69 15.87
N VAL A 423 -6.57 -4.44 16.79
CA VAL A 423 -6.80 -5.88 16.64
C VAL A 423 -8.30 -6.09 16.49
N VAL A 424 -8.68 -6.83 15.45
CA VAL A 424 -10.05 -7.28 15.23
C VAL A 424 -10.08 -8.79 15.38
N VAL A 425 -10.87 -9.26 16.33
CA VAL A 425 -11.14 -10.69 16.52
C VAL A 425 -12.45 -11.02 15.84
N TRP A 426 -12.39 -11.87 14.83
CA TRP A 426 -13.58 -12.37 14.15
C TRP A 426 -13.99 -13.71 14.74
N ALA A 427 -15.10 -13.70 15.47
CA ALA A 427 -15.60 -14.84 16.21
C ALA A 427 -16.97 -15.28 15.70
N ALA A 428 -17.13 -16.56 15.39
CA ALA A 428 -18.43 -17.16 15.06
C ALA A 428 -18.88 -18.17 16.13
N GLU A 429 -17.94 -18.89 16.71
CA GLU A 429 -18.19 -19.97 17.66
C GLU A 429 -17.20 -19.86 18.83
N LYS A 430 -17.59 -20.35 20.01
CA LYS A 430 -16.72 -20.38 21.19
C LYS A 430 -15.85 -21.63 21.17
N THR A 431 -14.66 -21.50 20.61
CA THR A 431 -13.69 -22.59 20.44
C THR A 431 -12.50 -22.41 21.39
N PRO A 432 -11.73 -23.48 21.70
CA PRO A 432 -10.54 -23.37 22.54
C PRO A 432 -9.50 -22.39 22.01
N ALA A 433 -9.27 -22.35 20.69
CA ALA A 433 -8.33 -21.42 20.11
C ALA A 433 -8.83 -19.98 20.14
N LEU A 434 -10.13 -19.74 19.94
CA LEU A 434 -10.70 -18.40 20.09
C LEU A 434 -10.43 -17.85 21.50
N LEU A 435 -10.66 -18.68 22.51
CA LEU A 435 -10.39 -18.33 23.89
C LEU A 435 -8.90 -18.03 24.13
N GLN A 436 -8.00 -18.80 23.51
CA GLN A 436 -6.57 -18.50 23.57
C GLN A 436 -6.22 -17.16 22.90
N GLU A 437 -6.85 -16.78 21.78
CA GLU A 437 -6.61 -15.45 21.17
C GLU A 437 -7.06 -14.33 22.12
N LEU A 438 -8.26 -14.47 22.69
CA LEU A 438 -8.85 -13.47 23.58
C LEU A 438 -8.00 -13.29 24.83
N GLU A 439 -7.52 -14.39 25.44
CA GLU A 439 -6.61 -14.32 26.58
C GLU A 439 -5.25 -13.73 26.21
N LEU A 440 -4.67 -14.09 25.06
CA LEU A 440 -3.42 -13.49 24.58
C LEU A 440 -3.54 -11.96 24.41
N ILE A 441 -4.66 -11.49 23.86
CA ILE A 441 -4.93 -10.05 23.73
C ILE A 441 -5.03 -9.37 25.10
N LYS A 442 -5.67 -10.01 26.08
CA LYS A 442 -5.76 -9.50 27.47
C LYS A 442 -4.38 -9.46 28.14
N GLU A 443 -3.59 -10.52 28.02
CA GLU A 443 -2.22 -10.61 28.54
C GLU A 443 -1.35 -9.47 28.03
N LEU A 444 -1.51 -9.11 26.76
CA LEU A 444 -0.79 -8.01 26.11
C LEU A 444 -1.37 -6.62 26.42
N GLY A 445 -2.41 -6.54 27.25
CA GLY A 445 -3.07 -5.29 27.60
C GLY A 445 -3.82 -4.63 26.44
N ARG A 446 -4.16 -5.41 25.40
CA ARG A 446 -4.79 -4.93 24.15
C ARG A 446 -6.30 -5.10 24.10
N ALA A 447 -6.93 -5.63 25.15
CA ALA A 447 -8.39 -5.81 25.16
C ALA A 447 -9.15 -4.48 25.00
N GLY A 448 -8.65 -3.40 25.64
CA GLY A 448 -9.28 -2.08 25.62
C GLY A 448 -9.25 -1.34 24.27
N ASP A 449 -8.39 -1.74 23.33
CA ASP A 449 -8.33 -1.19 21.98
C ASP A 449 -8.63 -2.23 20.89
N SER A 450 -9.06 -3.43 21.27
CA SER A 450 -9.49 -4.49 20.36
C SER A 450 -10.99 -4.44 20.10
N VAL A 451 -11.39 -4.96 18.93
CA VAL A 451 -12.79 -5.08 18.53
C VAL A 451 -13.13 -6.54 18.29
N VAL A 452 -14.27 -6.99 18.81
CA VAL A 452 -14.77 -8.35 18.60
C VAL A 452 -15.95 -8.28 17.63
N LEU A 453 -15.77 -8.88 16.47
CA LEU A 453 -16.80 -9.00 15.44
C LEU A 453 -17.46 -10.38 15.56
N LEU A 454 -18.71 -10.39 16.02
CA LEU A 454 -19.52 -11.61 16.16
C LEU A 454 -20.23 -11.93 14.85
N GLU A 455 -19.91 -13.06 14.25
CA GLU A 455 -20.69 -13.64 13.15
C GLU A 455 -21.82 -14.47 13.75
N GLU A 456 -23.05 -14.33 13.24
CA GLU A 456 -24.09 -15.29 13.57
C GLU A 456 -23.83 -16.60 12.82
N PRO A 457 -23.69 -17.74 13.51
CA PRO A 457 -23.63 -19.02 12.83
C PRO A 457 -24.95 -19.24 12.11
N LEU A 458 -24.90 -19.45 10.78
CA LEU A 458 -26.11 -19.75 10.01
C LEU A 458 -26.82 -20.98 10.61
N PRO A 459 -28.15 -20.97 10.70
CA PRO A 459 -28.90 -22.11 11.22
C PRO A 459 -28.75 -23.34 10.31
N GLY A 460 -28.00 -24.34 10.78
CA GLY A 460 -28.01 -25.73 10.30
C GLY A 460 -27.29 -26.05 8.97
N PRO A 461 -27.02 -27.34 8.70
CA PRO A 461 -26.52 -27.79 7.41
C PRO A 461 -27.64 -27.62 6.36
N VAL A 462 -27.45 -26.69 5.42
CA VAL A 462 -28.37 -26.56 4.28
C VAL A 462 -28.09 -27.70 3.29
N GLY A 463 -28.70 -28.85 3.55
CA GLY A 463 -28.80 -29.97 2.61
C GLY A 463 -28.74 -31.35 3.28
N PRO A 464 -29.53 -32.35 2.82
CA PRO A 464 -29.29 -33.74 3.21
C PRO A 464 -27.87 -34.17 2.80
N PRO A 465 -27.24 -35.12 3.50
CA PRO A 465 -25.95 -35.68 3.07
C PRO A 465 -26.10 -36.15 1.62
N VAL A 466 -25.38 -35.51 0.70
CA VAL A 466 -25.40 -35.85 -0.72
C VAL A 466 -24.52 -37.08 -0.91
N GLY A 467 -25.08 -38.28 -0.69
CA GLY A 467 -24.45 -39.55 -1.03
C GLY A 467 -24.99 -40.75 -0.23
N PRO A 468 -24.96 -41.96 -0.80
CA PRO A 468 -25.30 -43.18 -0.06
C PRO A 468 -24.22 -43.42 0.99
N VAL A 469 -24.55 -43.09 2.24
CA VAL A 469 -23.74 -43.45 3.40
C VAL A 469 -23.96 -44.95 3.62
N GLY A 470 -22.92 -45.76 3.43
CA GLY A 470 -22.96 -47.17 3.79
C GLY A 470 -23.24 -47.30 5.29
N PRO A 471 -24.00 -48.32 5.74
CA PRO A 471 -24.56 -48.39 7.09
C PRO A 471 -23.55 -48.55 8.23
N ASP A 472 -22.23 -48.58 7.96
CA ASP A 472 -21.28 -49.16 8.92
C ASP A 472 -20.21 -48.21 9.52
N HIS A 473 -20.18 -46.89 9.23
CA HIS A 473 -18.99 -46.07 9.59
C HIS A 473 -19.20 -44.73 10.34
N PHE A 474 -20.32 -44.50 11.03
CA PHE A 474 -20.39 -43.42 12.03
C PHE A 474 -21.19 -43.85 13.26
N ASP A 475 -20.49 -44.40 14.26
CA ASP A 475 -20.97 -44.57 15.65
C ASP A 475 -20.69 -43.31 16.50
N GLY A 476 -20.21 -42.23 15.88
CA GLY A 476 -20.05 -40.93 16.53
C GLY A 476 -21.40 -40.24 16.65
N GLY A 477 -21.85 -39.98 17.88
CA GLY A 477 -23.05 -39.19 18.15
C GLY A 477 -23.04 -37.81 17.46
N PRO A 478 -24.15 -37.06 17.53
CA PRO A 478 -24.21 -35.71 16.96
C PRO A 478 -22.99 -34.89 17.44
N PRO A 479 -22.37 -34.08 16.56
CA PRO A 479 -21.24 -33.25 16.96
C PRO A 479 -21.58 -32.50 18.25
N PRO A 480 -20.62 -32.37 19.19
CA PRO A 480 -20.85 -31.55 20.38
C PRO A 480 -21.29 -30.17 19.91
N SER A 481 -22.43 -29.68 20.43
CA SER A 481 -22.90 -28.34 20.05
C SER A 481 -21.88 -27.32 20.56
N VAL A 482 -21.04 -26.80 19.68
CA VAL A 482 -20.15 -25.69 20.02
C VAL A 482 -21.06 -24.52 20.38
N ALA A 483 -20.93 -24.01 21.60
CA ALA A 483 -21.75 -22.92 22.08
C ALA A 483 -21.51 -21.67 21.21
N ALA A 484 -22.59 -21.02 20.79
CA ALA A 484 -22.49 -19.73 20.11
C ALA A 484 -21.88 -18.70 21.08
N LEU A 485 -20.95 -17.90 20.58
CA LEU A 485 -20.39 -16.80 21.37
C LEU A 485 -21.39 -15.65 21.38
N THR A 486 -21.82 -15.23 22.57
CA THR A 486 -22.78 -14.13 22.74
C THR A 486 -22.04 -12.89 23.27
N PRO A 487 -22.59 -11.66 23.06
CA PRO A 487 -21.96 -10.44 23.57
C PRO A 487 -21.69 -10.44 25.08
N ASP A 488 -22.53 -11.14 25.85
CA ASP A 488 -22.43 -11.23 27.31
C ASP A 488 -21.52 -12.36 27.81
N ASP A 489 -20.81 -13.06 26.91
CA ASP A 489 -19.94 -14.17 27.30
C ASP A 489 -18.77 -13.67 28.19
N PRO A 490 -18.48 -14.32 29.33
CA PRO A 490 -17.37 -13.92 30.20
C PRO A 490 -16.00 -13.88 29.51
N ALA A 491 -15.81 -14.63 28.43
CA ALA A 491 -14.58 -14.58 27.64
C ALA A 491 -14.36 -13.20 26.99
N LEU A 492 -15.44 -12.47 26.70
CA LEU A 492 -15.42 -11.13 26.13
C LEU A 492 -15.33 -10.01 27.18
N ALA A 493 -15.25 -10.35 28.47
CA ALA A 493 -15.04 -9.37 29.52
C ALA A 493 -13.73 -8.59 29.28
N GLY A 494 -13.82 -7.25 29.30
CA GLY A 494 -12.69 -6.34 29.06
C GLY A 494 -12.56 -5.84 27.62
N PHE A 495 -13.35 -6.37 26.68
CA PHE A 495 -13.44 -5.85 25.31
C PHE A 495 -14.57 -4.82 25.22
N PRO A 496 -14.27 -3.54 24.96
CA PRO A 496 -15.27 -2.47 25.01
C PRO A 496 -16.17 -2.43 23.77
N VAL A 497 -15.72 -3.00 22.65
CA VAL A 497 -16.42 -2.95 21.36
C VAL A 497 -16.70 -4.38 20.89
N ILE A 498 -17.94 -4.81 21.04
CA ILE A 498 -18.44 -6.11 20.59
C ILE A 498 -19.63 -5.84 19.67
N VAL A 499 -19.54 -6.29 18.41
CA VAL A 499 -20.53 -5.94 17.39
C VAL A 499 -20.87 -7.14 16.53
N HIS A 500 -22.15 -7.32 16.22
CA HIS A 500 -22.57 -8.35 15.27
C HIS A 500 -22.31 -7.90 13.83
N ALA A 501 -21.72 -8.78 13.02
CA ALA A 501 -21.34 -8.46 11.65
C ALA A 501 -22.52 -8.00 10.77
N LYS A 502 -23.70 -8.59 10.96
CA LYS A 502 -24.93 -8.23 10.24
C LYS A 502 -25.37 -6.77 10.45
N ASP A 503 -25.11 -6.23 11.64
CA ASP A 503 -25.51 -4.86 12.01
C ASP A 503 -24.62 -3.82 11.31
N VAL A 504 -23.42 -4.24 10.86
CA VAL A 504 -22.45 -3.39 10.18
C VAL A 504 -22.51 -3.58 8.66
N ALA A 505 -22.74 -4.82 8.19
CA ALA A 505 -22.65 -5.19 6.79
C ALA A 505 -23.68 -4.50 5.87
N THR A 506 -24.78 -3.99 6.43
CA THR A 506 -25.88 -3.38 5.68
C THR A 506 -25.78 -1.86 5.54
N VAL A 507 -24.96 -1.19 6.35
CA VAL A 507 -24.83 0.28 6.38
C VAL A 507 -23.73 0.74 5.42
N ASP A 508 -23.90 1.85 4.70
CA ASP A 508 -22.81 2.42 3.89
C ASP A 508 -21.55 2.69 4.75
N PRO A 509 -20.32 2.40 4.28
CA PRO A 509 -19.09 2.73 5.00
C PRO A 509 -19.04 4.15 5.58
N GLU A 510 -19.53 5.16 4.84
CA GLU A 510 -19.50 6.55 5.29
C GLU A 510 -20.48 6.82 6.44
N ASP A 511 -21.60 6.11 6.45
CA ASP A 511 -22.67 6.26 7.44
C ASP A 511 -22.45 5.38 8.68
N SER A 512 -21.68 4.30 8.55
CA SER A 512 -21.41 3.35 9.64
C SER A 512 -20.60 4.01 10.76
N ALA A 513 -21.26 4.31 11.88
CA ALA A 513 -20.61 4.80 13.09
C ALA A 513 -19.53 3.82 13.59
N PHE A 514 -19.78 2.52 13.46
CA PHE A 514 -18.83 1.47 13.82
C PHE A 514 -17.56 1.51 12.96
N LEU A 515 -17.69 1.57 11.62
CA LEU A 515 -16.50 1.64 10.76
C LEU A 515 -15.71 2.92 11.01
N ARG A 516 -16.38 4.04 11.29
CA ARG A 516 -15.73 5.30 11.70
C ARG A 516 -15.01 5.17 13.06
N GLU A 517 -15.58 4.47 14.03
CA GLU A 517 -14.94 4.23 15.33
C GLU A 517 -13.71 3.31 15.21
N LEU A 518 -13.81 2.27 14.38
CA LEU A 518 -12.75 1.31 14.15
C LEU A 518 -11.59 1.92 13.35
N THR A 519 -11.90 2.63 12.26
CA THR A 519 -10.90 3.15 11.32
C THR A 519 -10.46 4.58 11.62
N GLY A 520 -11.28 5.39 12.30
CA GLY A 520 -10.98 6.77 12.65
C GLY A 520 -9.65 6.95 13.40
N PRO A 521 -9.34 6.15 14.44
CA PRO A 521 -8.04 6.17 15.13
C PRO A 521 -6.88 5.83 14.19
N VAL A 522 -7.07 4.87 13.29
CA VAL A 522 -6.07 4.46 12.29
C VAL A 522 -5.81 5.58 11.30
N THR A 523 -6.87 6.19 10.74
CA THR A 523 -6.77 7.34 9.83
C THR A 523 -6.18 8.56 10.53
N ALA A 524 -6.53 8.81 11.79
CA ALA A 524 -5.97 9.89 12.59
C ALA A 524 -4.48 9.67 12.86
N LEU A 525 -4.07 8.44 13.17
CA LEU A 525 -2.67 8.08 13.38
C LEU A 525 -1.87 8.23 12.08
N ALA A 526 -2.41 7.79 10.93
CA ALA A 526 -1.76 7.92 9.63
C ALA A 526 -1.43 9.38 9.25
N ARG A 527 -2.20 10.35 9.77
CA ARG A 527 -1.97 11.79 9.56
C ARG A 527 -0.92 12.40 10.49
N ARG A 528 -0.47 11.68 11.52
CA ARG A 528 0.53 12.18 12.46
C ARG A 528 1.94 12.16 11.85
N PRO A 529 2.87 13.01 12.32
CA PRO A 529 4.27 12.93 11.93
C PRO A 529 4.88 11.54 12.18
N VAL A 530 5.78 11.11 11.30
CA VAL A 530 6.38 9.75 11.33
C VAL A 530 7.03 9.46 12.68
N HIS A 531 7.80 10.38 13.27
CA HIS A 531 8.41 10.17 14.58
C HIS A 531 7.41 9.85 15.70
N GLU A 532 6.22 10.47 15.70
CA GLU A 532 5.18 10.17 16.70
C GLU A 532 4.64 8.75 16.52
N ARG A 533 4.44 8.34 15.26
CA ARG A 533 3.95 6.99 14.95
C ARG A 533 4.97 5.93 15.33
N VAL A 534 6.23 6.16 14.98
CA VAL A 534 7.37 5.30 15.34
C VAL A 534 7.54 5.20 16.85
N ALA A 535 7.48 6.32 17.58
CA ALA A 535 7.58 6.33 19.04
C ALA A 535 6.47 5.50 19.70
N ARG A 536 5.24 5.52 19.14
CA ARG A 536 4.12 4.70 19.62
C ARG A 536 4.39 3.21 19.45
N ILE A 537 4.88 2.77 18.28
CA ILE A 537 5.23 1.36 18.06
C ILE A 537 6.38 0.94 18.96
N ARG A 538 7.42 1.77 19.07
CA ARG A 538 8.56 1.51 19.96
C ARG A 538 8.12 1.29 21.40
N GLY A 539 7.28 2.18 21.94
CA GLY A 539 6.77 2.04 23.31
C GLY A 539 5.98 0.74 23.52
N ARG A 540 5.28 0.24 22.49
CA ARG A 540 4.61 -1.07 22.53
C ARG A 540 5.60 -2.24 22.46
N LEU A 541 6.64 -2.14 21.63
CA LEU A 541 7.71 -3.16 21.55
C LEU A 541 8.52 -3.24 22.84
N ASP A 542 8.83 -2.11 23.46
CA ASP A 542 9.55 -2.06 24.74
C ASP A 542 8.73 -2.71 25.86
N ALA A 543 7.40 -2.62 25.82
CA ALA A 543 6.52 -3.30 26.79
C ALA A 543 6.40 -4.83 26.56
N LEU A 544 6.82 -5.33 25.40
CA LEU A 544 6.87 -6.76 25.09
C LEU A 544 8.18 -7.42 25.55
N ARG A 545 9.22 -6.62 25.81
CA ARG A 545 10.51 -7.05 26.36
C ARG A 545 10.47 -7.09 27.88
#